data_AF-B8HX54-F1
#
_entry.id   AF-B8HX54-F1
#
_cell.length_a   1.000
_cell.length_b   1.000
_cell.length_c   1.000
_cell.angle_alpha   90.00
_cell.angle_beta   90.00
_cell.angle_gamma   90.00
#
_symmetry.space_group_name_H-M   'P 1'
#
loop_
_entity.id
_entity.type
_entity.pdbx_description
1 polymer ?
#
loop_
_entity_poly.entity_id
_entity_poly.type
_entity_poly.pdbx_seq_one_letter_code
_entity_poly.pdbx_strand_id
1 'polypeptide(L)'
;MKLHYRGTTYDYTPPTVATIDTPTLGRYRGHDYHLVNAVDVPPSSPQHLTYRGVGYDNGGVEAASAPQAVNSLDDRARTLVMNHHKMIKNREQSLLGRMASQIGMPADAAHYWNHIQGKINPNFRTTYDRSHAALS
;
A
#
# COMPACT_ATOMS: atom_id res chain seq x y z
N MET A 1 9.67 22.54 -29.29
CA MET A 1 9.08 21.45 -30.08
C MET A 1 7.58 21.51 -29.86
N LYS A 2 6.74 21.67 -30.91
CA LYS A 2 5.28 21.76 -30.74
C LYS A 2 4.71 20.35 -30.61
N LEU A 3 3.97 20.07 -29.54
CA LEU A 3 3.34 18.78 -29.32
C LEU A 3 1.93 18.80 -29.95
N HIS A 4 1.68 17.89 -30.89
CA HIS A 4 0.37 17.71 -31.49
C HIS A 4 -0.26 16.42 -30.96
N TYR A 5 -1.41 16.52 -30.29
CA TYR A 5 -2.14 15.36 -29.79
C TYR A 5 -3.64 15.54 -30.02
N ARG A 6 -4.30 14.52 -30.62
CA ARG A 6 -5.73 14.48 -30.97
C ARG A 6 -6.28 15.76 -31.64
N GLY A 7 -5.54 16.29 -32.61
CA GLY A 7 -5.97 17.48 -33.37
C GLY A 7 -5.84 18.81 -32.63
N THR A 8 -5.40 18.80 -31.36
CA THR A 8 -5.05 20.00 -30.60
C THR A 8 -3.54 20.22 -30.61
N THR A 9 -3.14 21.46 -30.87
CA THR A 9 -1.73 21.88 -30.79
C THR A 9 -1.50 22.49 -29.43
N TYR A 10 -0.58 21.90 -28.66
CA TYR A 10 -0.19 22.42 -27.35
C TYR A 10 1.01 23.34 -27.53
N ASP A 11 0.81 24.63 -27.31
CA ASP A 11 1.88 25.62 -27.25
C ASP A 11 2.39 25.72 -25.80
N TYR A 12 3.20 24.74 -25.40
CA TYR A 12 3.79 24.70 -24.07
C TYR A 12 5.15 25.40 -24.09
N THR A 13 5.21 26.58 -23.48
CA THR A 13 6.46 27.27 -23.18
C THR A 13 6.88 26.89 -21.75
N PRO A 14 7.86 25.98 -21.56
CA PRO A 14 8.25 25.57 -20.22
C PRO A 14 8.85 26.75 -19.46
N PRO A 15 8.50 26.94 -18.18
CA PRO A 15 9.18 27.94 -17.35
C PRO A 15 10.65 27.53 -17.19
N THR A 16 11.56 28.48 -17.39
CA THR A 16 12.99 28.26 -17.12
C THR A 16 13.21 28.29 -15.61
N VAL A 17 13.63 27.16 -15.04
CA VAL A 17 13.93 27.03 -13.60
C VAL A 17 15.42 27.23 -13.41
N ALA A 18 15.82 28.19 -12.57
CA ALA A 18 17.21 28.37 -12.19
C ALA A 18 17.67 27.16 -11.36
N THR A 19 18.75 26.51 -11.79
CA THR A 19 19.29 25.29 -11.18
C THR A 19 20.66 25.52 -10.57
N ILE A 20 20.97 24.86 -9.46
CA ILE A 20 22.31 24.83 -8.86
C ILE A 20 22.96 23.49 -9.19
N ASP A 21 24.18 23.53 -9.71
CA ASP A 21 25.01 22.33 -9.88
C ASP A 21 25.28 21.72 -8.51
N THR A 22 24.63 20.58 -8.25
CA THR A 22 24.84 19.82 -7.01
C THR A 22 25.84 18.70 -7.33
N PRO A 23 26.93 18.54 -6.55
CA PRO A 23 27.95 17.52 -6.82
C PRO A 23 27.48 16.09 -6.54
N THR A 24 26.24 15.90 -6.07
CA THR A 24 25.72 14.62 -5.59
C THR A 24 25.20 13.77 -6.76
N LEU A 25 25.94 12.69 -7.07
CA LEU A 25 25.50 11.60 -7.94
C LEU A 25 24.60 10.65 -7.14
N GLY A 26 23.35 10.51 -7.56
CA GLY A 26 22.44 9.50 -7.03
C GLY A 26 22.66 8.17 -7.73
N ARG A 27 22.81 7.07 -7.00
CA ARG A 27 22.98 5.74 -7.59
C ARG A 27 21.70 4.91 -7.48
N TYR A 28 21.09 4.58 -8.62
CA TYR A 28 19.88 3.75 -8.67
C TYR A 28 20.08 2.59 -9.63
N ARG A 29 19.87 1.37 -9.14
CA ARG A 29 20.06 0.10 -9.89
C ARG A 29 21.41 0.02 -10.64
N GLY A 30 22.47 0.53 -10.01
CA GLY A 30 23.82 0.47 -10.57
C GLY A 30 24.16 1.57 -11.58
N HIS A 31 23.21 2.45 -11.91
CA HIS A 31 23.44 3.63 -12.74
C HIS A 31 23.54 4.89 -11.88
N ASP A 32 24.46 5.77 -12.26
CA ASP A 32 24.63 7.07 -11.63
C ASP A 32 23.79 8.11 -12.38
N TYR A 33 23.06 8.92 -11.62
CA TYR A 33 22.22 9.99 -12.12
C TYR A 33 22.62 11.31 -11.45
N HIS A 34 22.68 12.38 -12.25
CA HIS A 34 22.90 13.72 -11.74
C HIS A 34 21.61 14.26 -11.12
N LEU A 35 21.67 14.59 -9.83
CA LEU A 35 20.59 15.27 -9.14
C LEU A 35 20.85 16.78 -9.22
N VAL A 36 19.89 17.52 -9.77
CA VAL A 36 19.97 18.98 -9.86
C VAL A 36 18.86 19.56 -9.00
N ASN A 37 19.22 20.44 -8.06
CA ASN A 37 18.27 21.14 -7.23
C ASN A 37 17.90 22.48 -7.87
N ALA A 38 16.61 22.81 -7.88
CA ALA A 38 16.13 24.13 -8.28
C ALA A 38 16.42 25.16 -7.18
N VAL A 39 16.88 26.36 -7.57
CA VAL A 39 17.05 27.51 -6.65
C VAL A 39 15.68 27.97 -6.16
N ASP A 40 14.78 28.19 -7.11
CA ASP A 40 13.41 28.62 -6.89
C ASP A 40 12.47 27.50 -7.33
N VAL A 41 12.00 26.69 -6.38
CA VAL A 41 11.00 25.66 -6.66
C VAL A 41 9.69 26.37 -7.03
N PRO A 42 9.21 26.25 -8.28
CA PRO A 42 7.96 26.88 -8.65
C PRO A 42 6.82 26.29 -7.81
N PRO A 43 5.86 27.11 -7.36
CA PRO A 43 4.71 26.60 -6.62
C PRO A 43 4.01 25.52 -7.45
N SER A 44 3.68 24.40 -6.83
CA SER A 44 2.89 23.35 -7.49
C SER A 44 1.59 23.98 -8.02
N SER A 45 1.20 23.62 -9.24
CA SER A 45 -0.05 24.11 -9.81
C SER A 45 -1.21 23.74 -8.86
N PRO A 46 -2.12 24.67 -8.51
CA PRO A 46 -3.20 24.44 -7.55
C PRO A 46 -4.32 23.53 -8.09
N GLN A 47 -4.04 22.78 -9.16
CA GLN A 47 -5.02 21.89 -9.76
C GLN A 47 -5.21 20.70 -8.82
N HIS A 48 -6.40 20.63 -8.22
CA HIS A 48 -6.86 19.47 -7.46
C HIS A 48 -6.89 18.27 -8.40
N LEU A 49 -5.87 17.41 -8.32
CA LEU A 49 -5.81 16.22 -9.13
C LEU A 49 -6.90 15.28 -8.64
N THR A 50 -7.69 14.69 -9.52
CA THR A 50 -8.69 13.68 -9.14
C THR A 50 -8.47 12.40 -9.94
N TYR A 51 -8.44 11.26 -9.27
CA TYR A 51 -8.41 9.94 -9.90
C TYR A 51 -9.66 9.16 -9.55
N ARG A 52 -10.44 8.75 -10.58
CA ARG A 52 -11.72 8.01 -10.42
C ARG A 52 -12.70 8.69 -9.44
N GLY A 53 -12.77 10.02 -9.48
CA GLY A 53 -13.64 10.81 -8.59
C GLY A 53 -13.12 10.98 -7.17
N VAL A 54 -11.92 10.46 -6.84
CA VAL A 54 -11.26 10.68 -5.55
C VAL A 54 -10.14 11.71 -5.72
N GLY A 55 -10.10 12.70 -4.83
CA GLY A 55 -9.01 13.68 -4.79
C GLY A 55 -7.66 13.00 -4.56
N TYR A 56 -6.74 13.26 -5.47
CA TYR A 56 -5.34 12.86 -5.39
C TYR A 56 -4.53 14.03 -4.86
N ASP A 57 -4.68 14.24 -3.55
CA ASP A 57 -3.83 15.16 -2.80
C ASP A 57 -2.60 14.39 -2.36
N ASN A 58 -1.48 14.54 -3.07
CA ASN A 58 -0.18 14.24 -2.48
C ASN A 58 0.03 15.32 -1.43
N GLY A 59 -0.41 15.02 -0.19
CA GLY A 59 -0.48 15.95 0.93
C GLY A 59 0.60 17.02 0.81
N GLY A 60 0.16 18.26 0.61
CA GLY A 60 1.06 19.39 0.45
C GLY A 60 2.14 19.31 1.51
N VAL A 61 3.38 19.58 1.12
CA VAL A 61 4.50 19.67 2.07
C VAL A 61 4.36 20.97 2.87
N GLU A 62 3.21 21.20 3.47
CA GLU A 62 3.14 21.90 4.74
C GLU A 62 3.88 21.00 5.72
N ALA A 63 4.89 21.57 6.39
CA ALA A 63 5.74 20.90 7.35
C ALA A 63 4.91 19.92 8.20
N ALA A 64 4.99 18.64 7.85
CA ALA A 64 4.19 17.61 8.47
C ALA A 64 4.52 17.63 9.96
N SER A 65 3.59 18.12 10.77
CA SER A 65 3.51 17.69 12.16
C SER A 65 3.50 16.17 12.08
N ALA A 66 4.61 15.55 12.49
CA ALA A 66 4.83 14.13 12.38
C ALA A 66 3.55 13.39 12.82
N PRO A 67 3.05 12.38 12.09
CA PRO A 67 1.98 11.55 12.62
C PRO A 67 2.55 10.86 13.85
N GLN A 68 2.25 11.42 15.03
CA GLN A 68 2.52 10.81 16.32
C GLN A 68 1.54 9.66 16.50
N ALA A 69 1.83 8.54 15.83
CA ALA A 69 1.37 7.25 16.28
C ALA A 69 2.54 6.59 17.00
N VAL A 70 2.76 6.98 18.26
CA VAL A 70 3.41 6.11 19.25
C VAL A 70 2.48 4.92 19.51
N ASN A 71 2.28 4.05 18.50
CA ASN A 71 1.86 2.69 18.79
C ASN A 71 3.01 2.13 19.60
N SER A 72 2.78 1.93 20.90
CA SER A 72 3.77 1.30 21.76
C SER A 72 4.21 -0.01 21.09
N LEU A 73 5.45 -0.44 21.33
CA LEU A 73 5.94 -1.71 20.78
C LEU A 73 4.95 -2.86 21.08
N ASP A 74 4.30 -2.79 22.24
CA ASP A 74 3.26 -3.71 22.69
C ASP A 74 1.98 -3.63 21.84
N ASP A 75 1.52 -2.43 21.48
CA ASP A 75 0.37 -2.26 20.58
C ASP A 75 0.68 -2.82 19.18
N ARG A 76 1.92 -2.61 18.72
CA ARG A 76 2.37 -3.16 17.44
C ARG A 76 2.45 -4.69 17.49
N ALA A 77 2.96 -5.27 18.58
CA ALA A 77 2.97 -6.72 18.77
C ALA A 77 1.54 -7.28 18.82
N ARG A 78 0.64 -6.62 19.55
CA ARG A 78 -0.77 -7.01 19.67
C ARG A 78 -1.47 -6.99 18.31
N THR A 79 -1.27 -5.94 17.52
CA THR A 79 -1.89 -5.84 16.18
C THR A 79 -1.40 -6.94 15.24
N LEU A 80 -0.11 -7.29 15.27
CA LEU A 80 0.44 -8.40 14.48
C LEU A 80 -0.18 -9.74 14.86
N VAL A 81 -0.29 -10.04 16.16
CA VAL A 81 -0.92 -11.27 16.66
C VAL A 81 -2.39 -11.34 16.25
N MET A 82 -3.13 -10.23 16.38
CA MET A 82 -4.54 -10.16 15.99
C MET A 82 -4.75 -10.31 14.48
N ASN A 83 -3.87 -9.71 13.67
CA ASN A 83 -3.94 -9.83 12.21
C ASN A 83 -3.63 -11.26 11.75
N HIS A 84 -2.62 -11.89 12.33
CA HIS A 84 -2.30 -13.29 12.06
C HIS A 84 -3.44 -14.24 12.45
N HIS A 85 -4.07 -14.01 13.61
CA HIS A 85 -5.24 -14.76 14.05
C HIS A 85 -6.41 -14.63 13.06
N LYS A 86 -6.72 -13.40 12.62
CA LYS A 86 -7.77 -13.14 11.62
C LYS A 86 -7.49 -13.82 10.28
N MET A 87 -6.23 -13.84 9.85
CA MET A 87 -5.82 -14.48 8.60
C MET A 87 -6.06 -15.99 8.62
N ILE A 88 -5.64 -16.67 9.68
CA ILE A 88 -5.88 -18.12 9.86
C ILE A 88 -7.37 -18.42 9.85
N LYS A 89 -8.16 -17.63 10.61
CA LYS A 89 -9.62 -17.72 10.64
C LYS A 89 -10.25 -17.63 9.25
N ASN A 90 -9.90 -16.59 8.50
CA ASN A 90 -10.50 -16.35 7.19
C ASN A 90 -10.16 -17.47 6.20
N ARG A 91 -8.94 -18.02 6.29
CA ARG A 91 -8.50 -19.14 5.45
C ARG A 91 -9.26 -20.43 5.77
N GLU A 92 -9.42 -20.74 7.05
CA GLU A 92 -10.21 -21.89 7.52
C GLU A 92 -11.65 -21.80 7.01
N GLN A 93 -12.33 -20.67 7.25
CA GLN A 93 -13.72 -20.47 6.82
C GLN A 93 -13.86 -20.58 5.30
N SER A 94 -12.89 -20.06 4.55
CA SER A 94 -12.89 -20.16 3.08
C SER A 94 -12.73 -21.61 2.60
N LEU A 95 -11.86 -22.40 3.25
CA LEU A 95 -11.65 -23.81 2.91
C LEU A 95 -12.87 -24.66 3.26
N LEU A 96 -13.42 -24.48 4.46
CA LEU A 96 -14.64 -25.16 4.88
C LEU A 96 -15.82 -24.80 4.01
N GLY A 97 -15.95 -23.53 3.60
CA GLY A 97 -16.99 -23.08 2.67
C GLY A 97 -16.90 -23.74 1.31
N ARG A 98 -15.70 -23.94 0.78
CA ARG A 98 -15.50 -24.69 -0.46
C ARG A 98 -15.84 -26.18 -0.31
N MET A 99 -15.47 -26.79 0.80
CA MET A 99 -15.80 -28.20 1.05
C MET A 99 -17.31 -28.41 1.27
N ALA A 100 -17.95 -27.49 2.00
CA ALA A 100 -19.39 -27.52 2.24
C ALA A 100 -20.16 -27.42 0.91
N SER A 101 -19.78 -26.50 0.02
CA SER A 101 -20.43 -26.38 -1.29
C SER A 101 -20.24 -27.62 -2.17
N GLN A 102 -19.07 -28.27 -2.09
CA GLN A 102 -18.80 -29.51 -2.82
C GLN A 102 -19.67 -30.69 -2.34
N ILE A 103 -19.97 -30.76 -1.05
CA ILE A 103 -20.75 -31.84 -0.45
C ILE A 103 -22.27 -31.51 -0.47
N GLY A 104 -22.64 -30.33 -1.00
CA GLY A 104 -24.03 -29.88 -1.05
C GLY A 104 -24.58 -29.41 0.29
N MET A 105 -23.70 -29.06 1.23
CA MET A 105 -24.06 -28.45 2.51
C MET A 105 -24.31 -26.94 2.34
N PRO A 106 -25.19 -26.34 3.17
CA PRO A 106 -25.42 -24.90 3.16
C PRO A 106 -24.15 -24.12 3.53
N ALA A 107 -23.98 -22.93 2.96
CA ALA A 107 -22.82 -22.07 3.20
C ALA A 107 -22.63 -21.71 4.69
N ASP A 108 -23.71 -21.69 5.46
CA ASP A 108 -23.69 -21.45 6.91
C ASP A 108 -22.89 -22.50 7.69
N ALA A 109 -22.72 -23.71 7.15
CA ALA A 109 -21.89 -24.74 7.74
C ALA A 109 -20.41 -24.31 7.84
N ALA A 110 -19.96 -23.41 6.95
CA ALA A 110 -18.60 -22.84 6.97
C ALA A 110 -18.40 -21.77 8.06
N HIS A 111 -19.50 -21.21 8.57
CA HIS A 111 -19.49 -20.21 9.63
C HIS A 111 -19.52 -20.84 11.02
N TYR A 112 -19.75 -22.16 11.11
CA TYR A 112 -19.65 -22.88 12.35
C TYR A 112 -18.21 -22.89 12.86
N TRP A 113 -18.01 -22.31 14.04
CA TRP A 113 -16.71 -22.16 14.66
C TRP A 113 -16.75 -22.72 16.09
N ASN A 114 -16.05 -23.82 16.34
CA ASN A 114 -15.83 -24.32 17.69
C ASN A 114 -14.63 -23.61 18.33
N HIS A 115 -14.87 -22.74 19.30
CA HIS A 115 -13.81 -22.16 20.12
C HIS A 115 -13.79 -22.82 21.51
N ILE A 116 -12.68 -23.43 21.91
CA ILE A 116 -12.42 -23.67 23.33
C ILE A 116 -11.75 -22.40 23.85
N GLN A 117 -12.44 -21.65 24.71
CA GLN A 117 -11.93 -20.43 25.35
C GLN A 117 -11.45 -19.35 24.36
N GLY A 118 -12.07 -19.23 23.18
CA GLY A 118 -11.71 -18.23 22.17
C GLY A 118 -10.36 -18.46 21.46
N LYS A 119 -9.70 -19.60 21.69
CA LYS A 119 -8.41 -19.94 21.07
C LYS A 119 -8.62 -20.73 19.78
N ILE A 120 -7.80 -20.43 18.77
CA ILE A 120 -7.68 -21.25 17.56
C ILE A 120 -7.06 -22.59 17.94
N ASN A 121 -7.49 -23.67 17.31
CA ASN A 121 -6.80 -24.96 17.41
C ASN A 121 -5.31 -24.78 17.00
N PRO A 122 -4.34 -25.22 17.82
CA PRO A 122 -2.92 -25.03 17.54
C PRO A 122 -2.49 -25.61 16.19
N ASN A 123 -3.13 -26.68 15.71
CA ASN A 123 -2.83 -27.28 14.41
C ASN A 123 -3.14 -26.33 13.24
N PHE A 124 -4.05 -25.38 13.39
CA PHE A 124 -4.36 -24.43 12.31
C PHE A 124 -3.24 -23.40 12.11
N ARG A 125 -2.41 -23.15 13.11
CA ARG A 125 -1.22 -22.30 12.94
C ARG A 125 -0.15 -22.99 12.09
N THR A 126 -0.13 -24.32 12.03
CA THR A 126 0.83 -25.04 11.19
C THR A 126 0.29 -25.31 9.80
N THR A 127 -1.03 -25.53 9.65
CA THR A 127 -1.64 -25.90 8.35
C THR A 127 -2.21 -24.72 7.56
N TYR A 128 -2.67 -23.65 8.24
CA TYR A 128 -3.35 -22.51 7.61
C TYR A 128 -2.57 -21.20 7.71
N ASP A 129 -1.41 -21.18 8.36
CA ASP A 129 -0.52 -20.03 8.29
C ASP A 129 0.13 -19.90 6.91
N ARG A 130 0.66 -18.71 6.62
CA ARG A 130 1.42 -18.47 5.39
C ARG A 130 2.66 -19.38 5.36
N SER A 131 2.96 -19.97 4.20
CA SER A 131 4.20 -20.72 4.06
C SER A 131 5.40 -19.78 4.26
N HIS A 132 6.49 -20.32 4.82
CA HIS A 132 7.76 -19.59 4.92
C HIS A 132 8.50 -19.48 3.57
N ALA A 133 7.99 -20.13 2.53
CA ALA A 133 8.45 -19.91 1.17
C ALA A 133 8.04 -18.51 0.75
N ALA A 134 9.02 -17.68 0.32
CA ALA A 134 8.81 -16.28 -0.04
C ALA A 134 7.88 -16.05 -1.26
N LEU A 135 7.25 -17.11 -1.77
CA LEU A 135 6.36 -17.13 -2.92
C LEU A 135 5.05 -17.81 -2.48
N SER A 136 4.12 -17.03 -1.93
CA SER A 136 2.74 -17.42 -1.63
C SER A 136 1.82 -16.28 -2.04
#